data_AF-A0A812XKD2-F1
#
_entry.id   AF-A0A812XKD2-F1
#
_cell.length_a   1.000
_cell.length_b   1.000
_cell.length_c   1.000
_cell.angle_alpha   90.00
_cell.angle_beta   90.00
_cell.angle_gamma   90.00
#
_symmetry.space_group_name_H-M   'P 1'
#
loop_
_entity.id
_entity.type
_entity.pdbx_description
1 polymer ?
#
loop_
_entity_poly.entity_id
_entity_poly.type
_entity_poly.pdbx_seq_one_letter_code
_entity_poly.pdbx_strand_id
1 'polypeptide(L)'
;MILSGLCMLLWCMYLCREFRTIWISIEAILQIPRARKTVFSNGRFVAISYARLGVYLLLRLYRTSITACLLWAGQQWLAKTKSITDLILNASALGTILEIDELVFASLLPKKIQAAIYSLEAVKVRYTRAKSQLEGSLIFIGVVAVTLTPIFVWVIPLVDMMQQVKVEFCYGAQNFVVAYNQDSQTTVGVATPSFAVRYENGLSLSERAVLGHTVPTAESTFVGPYDWNLIYFSDDADSFAQDMVMSQASVSEGTSNCLDADNWLRRYGPVFTERHMPRFHAAAAMIGRDNATSCAELADRCGDFDSRVLRSVCPRTCGCHLPQANQWFKVPAQGCPNICREEAATRSQDIQCRDSPVGEDWLSFWDSYPDVMQEHLGVNFSDPNNPVTGAEYVHGIVKFMKTAGCAGLMSVQQEPITRTPWCEGSQLSASLAYICPLSCGCWAEDTPDYCPRSCKPCGDVANFPANANMASCVEAKQLGICGIPEEAAKYCAGTCGICNGTANASAVCPDGPLPAVFGLGSCADVQAAGWCPLLHFLDSSVSLICGRSCGTCT
;
A
#
# COMPACT_ATOMS: atom_id res chain seq x y z
N MET A 1 -4.29 31.13 23.55
CA MET A 1 -3.51 31.39 24.79
C MET A 1 -4.26 32.26 25.79
N ILE A 2 -4.68 33.50 25.43
CA ILE A 2 -5.34 34.44 26.36
C ILE A 2 -6.55 33.81 27.08
N LEU A 3 -7.45 33.17 26.33
CA LEU A 3 -8.65 32.54 26.89
C LEU A 3 -8.33 31.41 27.87
N SER A 4 -7.34 30.56 27.54
CA SER A 4 -6.84 29.51 28.45
C SER A 4 -6.25 30.10 29.73
N GLY A 5 -5.48 31.19 29.62
CA GLY A 5 -4.98 31.94 30.77
C GLY A 5 -6.11 32.51 31.64
N LEU A 6 -7.18 33.03 31.04
CA LEU A 6 -8.35 33.54 31.78
C LEU A 6 -9.09 32.42 32.52
N CYS A 7 -9.33 31.27 31.88
CA CYS A 7 -9.95 30.11 32.53
C CYS A 7 -9.10 29.58 33.70
N MET A 8 -7.78 29.49 33.51
CA MET A 8 -6.85 29.11 34.58
C MET A 8 -6.84 30.14 35.71
N LEU A 9 -6.86 31.43 35.41
CA LEU A 9 -6.95 32.50 36.41
C LEU A 9 -8.24 32.40 37.23
N LEU A 10 -9.39 32.22 36.56
CA LEU A 10 -10.68 32.01 37.22
C LEU A 10 -10.62 30.81 38.17
N TRP A 11 -10.14 29.66 37.69
CA TRP A 11 -9.96 28.46 38.51
C TRP A 11 -9.05 28.70 39.73
N CYS A 12 -7.92 29.38 39.53
CA CYS A 12 -7.00 29.72 40.61
C CYS A 12 -7.65 30.67 41.64
N MET A 13 -8.44 31.66 41.20
CA MET A 13 -9.17 32.56 42.10
C MET A 13 -10.21 31.82 42.95
N TYR A 14 -10.95 30.87 42.35
CA TYR A 14 -11.91 30.03 43.08
C TYR A 14 -11.24 29.24 44.21
N LEU A 15 -10.13 28.54 43.93
CA LEU A 15 -9.43 27.78 44.97
C LEU A 15 -8.67 28.65 45.96
N CYS A 16 -8.18 29.84 45.55
CA CYS A 16 -7.57 30.78 46.49
C CYS A 16 -8.56 31.32 47.52
N ARG A 17 -9.84 31.48 47.14
CA ARG A 17 -10.91 31.78 48.10
C ARG A 17 -11.06 30.68 49.15
N GLU A 18 -10.97 29.42 48.75
CA GLU A 18 -11.01 28.28 49.67
C GLU A 18 -9.80 28.24 50.61
N PHE A 19 -8.58 28.41 50.07
CA PHE A 19 -7.37 28.50 50.90
C PHE A 19 -7.45 29.63 51.93
N ARG A 20 -7.95 30.80 51.52
CA ARG A 20 -8.16 31.94 52.42
C ARG A 20 -9.14 31.60 53.54
N THR A 21 -10.27 30.96 53.21
CA THR A 21 -11.25 30.52 54.21
C THR A 21 -10.65 29.52 55.20
N ILE A 22 -9.86 28.54 54.70
CA ILE A 22 -9.17 27.57 55.54
C ILE A 22 -8.17 28.26 56.47
N TRP A 23 -7.35 29.18 55.94
CA TRP A 23 -6.33 29.89 56.70
C TRP A 23 -6.93 30.75 57.83
N ILE A 24 -7.96 31.55 57.51
CA ILE A 24 -8.69 32.35 58.50
C ILE A 24 -9.29 31.44 59.58
N SER A 25 -9.82 30.27 59.21
CA SER A 25 -10.39 29.33 60.17
C SER A 25 -9.35 28.73 61.12
N ILE A 26 -8.15 28.42 60.61
CA ILE A 26 -7.02 27.95 61.41
C ILE A 26 -6.56 29.05 62.37
N GLU A 27 -6.38 30.28 61.86
CA GLU A 27 -5.95 31.42 62.67
C GLU A 27 -6.95 31.70 63.81
N ALA A 28 -8.25 31.72 63.52
CA ALA A 28 -9.29 31.97 64.51
C ALA A 28 -9.24 30.96 65.67
N ILE A 29 -8.96 29.68 65.37
CA ILE A 29 -8.90 28.62 66.39
C ILE A 29 -7.57 28.60 67.15
N LEU A 30 -6.47 28.98 66.51
CA LEU A 30 -5.19 29.12 67.18
C LEU A 30 -5.17 30.25 68.23
N GLN A 31 -6.06 31.24 68.11
CA GLN A 31 -6.24 32.31 69.10
C GLN A 31 -7.02 31.88 70.36
N ILE A 32 -7.69 30.72 70.36
CA ILE A 32 -8.43 30.24 71.53
C ILE A 32 -7.45 29.64 72.55
N PRO A 33 -7.51 30.03 73.84
CA PRO A 33 -6.60 29.51 74.86
C PRO A 33 -6.80 27.99 75.06
N ARG A 34 -5.70 27.31 75.38
CA ARG A 34 -5.61 25.84 75.45
C ARG A 34 -5.74 25.37 76.89
N ALA A 35 -6.54 24.35 77.14
CA ALA A 35 -6.71 23.71 78.45
C ALA A 35 -6.71 22.18 78.34
N ARG A 36 -6.66 21.44 79.45
CA ARG A 36 -6.75 19.96 79.41
C ARG A 36 -8.17 19.47 79.04
N LYS A 37 -9.21 20.17 79.50
CA LYS A 37 -10.62 19.89 79.19
C LYS A 37 -11.24 21.09 78.49
N THR A 38 -12.13 20.84 77.53
CA THR A 38 -12.87 21.88 76.81
C THR A 38 -13.91 22.51 77.72
N VAL A 39 -13.87 23.82 77.89
CA VAL A 39 -14.86 24.56 78.69
C VAL A 39 -15.71 25.39 77.74
N PHE A 40 -17.01 25.06 77.70
CA PHE A 40 -18.02 25.78 76.93
C PHE A 40 -18.97 26.46 77.92
N SER A 41 -19.06 27.79 77.88
CA SER A 41 -19.89 28.57 78.79
C SER A 41 -20.51 29.74 78.02
N ASN A 42 -21.82 29.95 78.19
CA ASN A 42 -22.58 31.06 77.60
C ASN A 42 -22.44 31.19 76.07
N GLY A 43 -22.48 30.08 75.33
CA GLY A 43 -22.37 30.10 73.86
C GLY A 43 -20.96 30.37 73.33
N ARG A 44 -19.95 30.44 74.21
CA ARG A 44 -18.55 30.72 73.85
C ARG A 44 -17.61 29.62 74.34
N PHE A 45 -16.59 29.34 73.54
CA PHE A 45 -15.45 28.51 73.94
C PHE A 45 -14.50 29.32 74.82
N VAL A 46 -14.44 28.99 76.11
CA VAL A 46 -13.51 29.62 77.06
C VAL A 46 -12.12 29.01 76.91
N ALA A 47 -12.02 27.69 76.70
CA ALA A 47 -10.78 27.01 76.38
C ALA A 47 -11.02 25.72 75.58
N ILE A 48 -10.10 25.36 74.68
CA ILE A 48 -10.15 24.13 73.87
C ILE A 48 -9.09 23.12 74.34
N SER A 49 -9.40 21.82 74.22
CA SER A 49 -8.45 20.76 74.56
C SER A 49 -7.44 20.53 73.45
N TYR A 50 -6.20 20.19 73.82
CA TYR A 50 -5.13 19.89 72.87
C TYR A 50 -5.52 18.79 71.86
N ALA A 51 -6.24 17.75 72.31
CA ALA A 51 -6.71 16.69 71.43
C ALA A 51 -7.69 17.20 70.36
N ARG A 52 -8.68 18.03 70.74
CA ARG A 52 -9.65 18.58 69.78
C ARG A 52 -9.01 19.58 68.83
N LEU A 53 -8.06 20.39 69.31
CA LEU A 53 -7.27 21.28 68.47
C LEU A 53 -6.44 20.49 67.46
N GLY A 54 -5.78 19.41 67.89
CA GLY A 54 -5.01 18.52 67.01
C GLY A 54 -5.87 17.89 65.92
N VAL A 55 -7.03 17.33 66.29
CA VAL A 55 -8.00 16.77 65.32
C VAL A 55 -8.50 17.84 64.34
N TYR A 56 -8.82 19.04 64.84
CA TYR A 56 -9.25 20.14 63.99
C TYR A 56 -8.16 20.55 62.98
N LEU A 57 -6.93 20.73 63.45
CA LEU A 57 -5.80 21.09 62.60
C LEU A 57 -5.53 19.99 61.56
N LEU A 58 -5.60 18.72 61.95
CA LEU A 58 -5.44 17.59 61.04
C LEU A 58 -6.53 17.58 59.96
N LEU A 59 -7.80 17.80 60.31
CA LEU A 59 -8.90 17.89 59.33
C LEU A 59 -8.74 19.08 58.38
N ARG A 60 -8.26 20.22 58.88
CA ARG A 60 -7.99 21.40 58.04
C ARG A 60 -6.81 21.19 57.11
N LEU A 61 -5.72 20.58 57.59
CA LEU A 61 -4.57 20.19 56.75
C LEU A 61 -4.98 19.20 55.67
N TYR A 62 -5.83 18.21 56.02
CA TYR A 62 -6.39 17.28 55.05
C TYR A 62 -7.21 18.02 53.98
N ARG A 63 -8.10 18.93 54.36
CA ARG A 63 -8.84 19.77 53.39
C ARG A 63 -7.89 20.59 52.51
N THR A 64 -6.88 21.26 53.09
CA THR A 64 -5.84 21.99 52.34
C THR A 64 -5.14 21.09 51.32
N SER A 65 -4.80 19.85 51.70
CA SER A 65 -4.15 18.90 50.79
C SER A 65 -5.05 18.52 49.62
N ILE A 66 -6.34 18.26 49.85
CA ILE A 66 -7.30 17.98 48.78
C ILE A 66 -7.45 19.18 47.86
N THR A 67 -7.62 20.38 48.41
CA THR A 67 -7.72 21.63 47.64
C THR A 67 -6.47 21.85 46.77
N ALA A 68 -5.27 21.55 47.28
CA ALA A 68 -4.03 21.65 46.53
C ALA A 68 -3.94 20.60 45.41
N CYS A 69 -4.34 19.35 45.69
CA CYS A 69 -4.42 18.30 44.67
C CYS A 69 -5.43 18.66 43.56
N LEU A 70 -6.60 19.20 43.92
CA LEU A 70 -7.60 19.66 42.96
C LEU A 70 -7.10 20.84 42.13
N LEU A 71 -6.37 21.77 42.74
CA LEU A 71 -5.74 22.88 42.02
C LEU A 71 -4.79 22.35 40.95
N TRP A 72 -3.87 21.46 41.34
CA TRP A 72 -2.89 20.87 40.44
C TRP A 72 -3.55 20.05 39.34
N ALA A 73 -4.46 19.13 39.69
CA ALA A 73 -5.16 18.29 38.73
C ALA A 73 -6.04 19.12 37.77
N GLY A 74 -6.75 20.13 38.28
CA GLY A 74 -7.55 21.05 37.47
C GLY A 74 -6.71 21.86 36.50
N GLN A 75 -5.55 22.38 36.94
CA GLN A 75 -4.60 23.07 36.05
C GLN A 75 -4.08 22.13 34.95
N GLN A 76 -3.68 20.92 35.30
CA GLN A 76 -3.21 19.93 34.33
C GLN A 76 -4.31 19.55 33.32
N TRP A 77 -5.54 19.38 33.79
CA TRP A 77 -6.68 19.02 32.95
C TRP A 77 -7.05 20.14 31.98
N LEU A 78 -7.12 21.39 32.48
CA LEU A 78 -7.36 22.56 31.64
C LEU A 78 -6.24 22.78 30.62
N ALA A 79 -4.97 22.59 31.00
CA ALA A 79 -3.83 22.74 30.10
C ALA A 79 -3.84 21.73 28.94
N LYS A 80 -4.37 20.51 29.15
CA LYS A 80 -4.45 19.46 28.13
C LYS A 80 -5.63 19.62 27.16
N THR A 81 -6.58 20.52 27.44
CA THR A 81 -7.77 20.69 26.60
C THR A 81 -7.43 21.53 25.36
N LYS A 82 -7.51 20.94 24.16
CA LYS A 82 -7.14 21.60 22.89
C LYS A 82 -8.27 22.43 22.26
N SER A 83 -9.52 22.11 22.60
CA SER A 83 -10.72 22.77 22.07
C SER A 83 -11.15 23.93 22.95
N ILE A 84 -11.49 25.07 22.35
CA ILE A 84 -11.91 26.28 23.06
C ILE A 84 -13.26 26.07 23.78
N THR A 85 -14.21 25.43 23.11
CA THR A 85 -15.55 25.17 23.67
C THR A 85 -15.43 24.25 24.89
N ASP A 86 -14.64 23.19 24.76
CA ASP A 86 -14.43 22.21 25.84
C ASP A 86 -13.66 22.84 27.00
N LEU A 87 -12.74 23.76 26.73
CA LEU A 87 -12.01 24.48 27.76
C LEU A 87 -12.95 25.29 28.66
N ILE A 88 -13.91 26.02 28.08
CA ILE A 88 -14.90 26.79 28.86
C ILE A 88 -15.82 25.85 29.63
N LEU A 89 -16.31 24.78 29.01
CA LEU A 89 -17.17 23.78 29.65
C LEU A 89 -16.45 23.06 30.80
N ASN A 90 -15.19 22.68 30.63
CA ASN A 90 -14.40 22.02 31.66
C ASN A 90 -14.10 22.98 32.83
N ALA A 91 -13.80 24.25 32.53
CA ALA A 91 -13.57 25.26 33.56
C ALA A 91 -14.83 25.53 34.39
N SER A 92 -16.01 25.62 33.76
CA SER A 92 -17.27 25.81 34.46
C SER A 92 -17.67 24.57 35.26
N ALA A 93 -17.51 23.36 34.70
CA ALA A 93 -17.80 22.10 35.39
C ALA A 93 -16.97 21.93 36.67
N LEU A 94 -15.67 22.27 36.61
CA LEU A 94 -14.80 22.28 37.79
C LEU A 94 -15.30 23.23 38.88
N GLY A 95 -15.78 24.42 38.51
CA GLY A 95 -16.42 25.36 39.43
C GLY A 95 -17.69 24.77 40.07
N THR A 96 -18.58 24.21 39.26
CA THR A 96 -19.83 23.60 39.71
C THR A 96 -19.60 22.44 40.69
N ILE A 97 -18.60 21.59 40.47
CA ILE A 97 -18.30 20.46 41.37
C ILE A 97 -17.94 20.94 42.78
N LEU A 98 -17.20 22.04 42.89
CA LEU A 98 -16.86 22.62 44.20
C LEU A 98 -18.09 23.21 44.91
N GLU A 99 -19.01 23.83 44.17
CA GLU A 99 -20.26 24.33 44.73
C GLU A 99 -21.18 23.18 45.20
N ILE A 100 -21.19 22.07 44.47
CA ILE A 100 -21.95 20.87 44.85
C ILE A 100 -21.46 20.30 46.18
N ASP A 101 -20.15 20.26 46.45
CA ASP A 101 -19.63 19.77 47.74
C ASP A 101 -20.17 20.61 48.93
N GLU A 102 -20.19 21.93 48.77
CA GLU A 102 -20.75 22.83 49.80
C GLU A 102 -22.27 22.65 49.97
N LEU A 103 -23.02 22.43 48.88
CA LEU A 103 -24.45 22.11 48.93
C LEU A 103 -24.73 20.75 49.60
N VAL A 104 -23.91 19.75 49.29
CA VAL A 104 -24.00 18.41 49.90
C VAL A 104 -23.67 18.51 51.39
N PHE A 105 -22.63 19.24 51.77
CA PHE A 105 -22.33 19.49 53.18
C PHE A 105 -23.48 20.20 53.90
N ALA A 106 -24.06 21.23 53.29
CA ALA A 106 -25.19 21.97 53.86
C ALA A 106 -26.44 21.09 54.04
N SER A 107 -26.71 20.18 53.11
CA SER A 107 -27.88 19.28 53.15
C SER A 107 -27.70 18.09 54.11
N LEU A 108 -26.48 17.57 54.24
CA LEU A 108 -26.19 16.41 55.10
C LEU A 108 -25.99 16.80 56.57
N LEU A 109 -25.76 18.08 56.88
CA LEU A 109 -25.56 18.53 58.26
C LEU A 109 -26.89 18.49 59.06
N PRO A 110 -27.00 17.71 60.16
CA PRO A 110 -28.23 17.63 60.94
C PRO A 110 -28.67 19.00 61.48
N LYS A 111 -29.97 19.30 61.41
CA LYS A 111 -30.56 20.57 61.89
C LYS A 111 -30.18 20.92 63.34
N LYS A 112 -29.93 19.92 64.19
CA LYS A 112 -29.45 20.11 65.58
C LYS A 112 -28.04 20.73 65.62
N ILE A 113 -27.14 20.29 64.73
CA ILE A 113 -25.79 20.83 64.63
C ILE A 113 -25.84 22.21 63.98
N GLN A 114 -26.69 22.43 62.97
CA GLN A 114 -26.92 23.76 62.41
C GLN A 114 -27.38 24.76 63.48
N ALA A 115 -28.40 24.42 64.29
CA ALA A 115 -28.85 25.25 65.41
C ALA A 115 -27.74 25.49 66.46
N ALA A 116 -26.94 24.46 66.75
CA ALA A 116 -25.78 24.61 67.62
C ALA A 116 -24.73 25.58 67.03
N ILE A 117 -24.44 25.53 65.73
CA ILE A 117 -23.53 26.45 65.05
C ILE A 117 -24.07 27.89 65.06
N TYR A 118 -25.36 28.09 64.80
CA TYR A 118 -26.00 29.42 64.82
C TYR A 118 -26.01 30.06 66.21
N SER A 119 -25.95 29.27 67.29
CA SER A 119 -25.89 29.77 68.66
C SER A 119 -24.47 30.07 69.15
N LEU A 120 -23.42 29.81 68.34
CA LEU A 120 -22.05 30.13 68.70
C LEU A 120 -21.80 31.65 68.53
N GLU A 121 -21.24 32.28 69.57
CA GLU A 121 -20.78 33.66 69.47
C GLU A 121 -19.60 33.75 68.48
N ALA A 122 -19.64 34.70 67.55
CA ALA A 122 -18.58 34.90 66.56
C ALA A 122 -17.22 35.16 67.23
N VAL A 123 -16.20 34.39 66.86
CA VAL A 123 -14.84 34.55 67.38
C VAL A 123 -14.27 35.88 66.89
N LYS A 124 -14.02 36.82 67.82
CA LYS A 124 -13.40 38.12 67.52
C LYS A 124 -11.90 37.95 67.28
N VAL A 125 -11.52 37.84 66.02
CA VAL A 125 -10.11 37.82 65.59
C VAL A 125 -9.55 39.25 65.66
N ARG A 126 -8.43 39.47 66.36
CA ARG A 126 -7.76 40.78 66.38
C ARG A 126 -6.93 40.96 65.12
N TYR A 127 -7.48 41.63 64.12
CA TYR A 127 -6.75 41.99 62.91
C TYR A 127 -5.95 43.28 63.11
N THR A 128 -4.64 43.23 62.87
CA THR A 128 -3.80 44.43 62.75
C THR A 128 -3.72 44.86 61.29
N ARG A 129 -3.74 46.17 61.02
CA ARG A 129 -3.75 46.73 59.65
C ARG A 129 -2.53 46.28 58.82
N ALA A 130 -1.35 46.26 59.43
CA ALA A 130 -0.11 45.82 58.78
C ALA A 130 -0.13 44.34 58.38
N LYS A 131 -0.69 43.48 59.23
CA LYS A 131 -0.83 42.04 58.95
C LYS A 131 -1.80 41.80 57.79
N SER A 132 -2.93 42.50 57.79
CA SER A 132 -3.93 42.41 56.72
C SER A 132 -3.37 42.80 55.35
N GLN A 133 -2.53 43.84 55.30
CA GLN A 133 -1.86 44.26 54.06
C GLN A 133 -0.83 43.23 53.58
N LEU A 134 0.03 42.74 54.48
CA LEU A 134 1.03 41.72 54.13
C LEU A 134 0.36 40.42 53.65
N GLU A 135 -0.70 39.98 54.32
CA GLU A 135 -1.47 38.81 53.94
C GLU A 135 -2.11 38.99 52.56
N GLY A 136 -2.72 40.16 52.30
CA GLY A 136 -3.29 40.48 50.98
C GLY A 136 -2.23 40.46 49.87
N SER A 137 -1.06 41.05 50.12
CA SER A 137 0.06 41.05 49.16
C SER A 137 0.62 39.64 48.91
N LEU A 138 0.79 38.83 49.96
CA LEU A 138 1.27 37.45 49.82
C LEU A 138 0.29 36.57 49.05
N ILE A 139 -1.02 36.70 49.34
CA ILE A 139 -2.06 35.99 48.59
C ILE A 139 -2.05 36.41 47.13
N PHE A 140 -1.94 37.72 46.85
CA PHE A 140 -1.89 38.22 45.48
C PHE A 140 -0.68 37.67 44.72
N ILE A 141 0.52 37.73 45.30
CA ILE A 141 1.74 37.16 44.70
C ILE A 141 1.58 35.66 44.48
N GLY A 142 1.02 34.94 45.45
CA GLY A 142 0.73 33.51 45.34
C GLY A 142 -0.21 33.18 44.18
N VAL A 143 -1.32 33.91 44.04
CA VAL A 143 -2.29 33.74 42.92
C VAL A 143 -1.59 33.96 41.58
N VAL A 144 -0.79 35.03 41.46
CA VAL A 144 -0.05 35.34 40.23
C VAL A 144 0.94 34.23 39.90
N ALA A 145 1.76 33.80 40.85
CA ALA A 145 2.73 32.73 40.64
C ALA A 145 2.08 31.40 40.25
N VAL A 146 1.02 31.01 40.96
CA VAL A 146 0.26 29.77 40.70
C VAL A 146 -0.46 29.81 39.35
N THR A 147 -0.89 30.99 38.88
CA THR A 147 -1.53 31.14 37.56
C THR A 147 -0.51 31.14 36.43
N LEU A 148 0.65 31.78 36.60
CA LEU A 148 1.69 31.85 35.57
C LEU A 148 2.42 30.51 35.39
N THR A 149 2.64 29.76 36.48
CA THR A 149 3.35 28.46 36.45
C THR A 149 2.78 27.50 35.39
N PRO A 150 1.47 27.19 35.33
CA PRO A 150 0.94 26.27 34.33
C PRO A 150 1.03 26.82 32.90
N ILE A 151 0.98 28.14 32.71
CA ILE A 151 1.16 28.76 31.40
C ILE A 151 2.56 28.46 30.87
N PHE A 152 3.59 28.71 31.68
CA PHE A 152 4.98 28.49 31.27
C PHE A 152 5.36 27.01 31.19
N VAL A 153 4.91 26.18 32.14
CA VAL A 153 5.32 24.77 32.24
C VAL A 153 4.54 23.86 31.30
N TRP A 154 3.27 24.16 31.00
CA TRP A 154 2.40 23.25 30.24
C TRP A 154 1.88 23.86 28.94
N VAL A 155 1.41 25.11 28.97
CA VAL A 155 0.74 25.71 27.80
C VAL A 155 1.74 26.08 26.71
N ILE A 156 2.85 26.73 27.04
CA ILE A 156 3.90 27.09 26.06
C ILE A 156 4.44 25.85 25.32
N PRO A 157 4.93 24.79 26.00
CA PRO A 157 5.46 23.63 25.28
C PRO A 157 4.40 22.89 24.46
N LEU A 158 3.12 22.93 24.88
CA LEU A 158 2.03 22.38 24.07
C LEU A 158 1.81 23.20 22.79
N VAL A 159 1.88 24.53 22.87
CA VAL A 159 1.79 25.41 21.71
C VAL A 159 2.96 25.15 20.75
N ASP A 160 4.18 25.04 21.28
CA ASP A 160 5.37 24.75 20.48
C ASP A 160 5.26 23.38 19.80
N MET A 161 4.80 22.35 20.51
CA MET A 161 4.54 21.03 19.94
C MET A 161 3.46 21.09 18.85
N MET A 162 2.36 21.82 19.07
CA MET A 162 1.32 21.97 18.05
C MET A 162 1.82 22.74 16.83
N GLN A 163 2.71 23.71 17.02
CA GLN A 163 3.38 24.41 15.93
C GLN A 163 4.33 23.48 15.18
N GLN A 164 5.13 22.66 15.88
CA GLN A 164 5.99 21.66 15.24
C GLN A 164 5.19 20.64 14.45
N VAL A 165 4.08 20.12 15.00
CA VAL A 165 3.18 19.23 14.27
C VAL A 165 2.58 19.95 13.06
N LYS A 166 2.14 21.20 13.21
CA LYS A 166 1.69 22.00 12.06
C LYS A 166 2.82 22.17 11.03
N VAL A 167 4.07 22.32 11.48
CA VAL A 167 5.22 22.40 10.60
C VAL A 167 5.40 21.09 9.84
N GLU A 168 5.51 19.96 10.51
CA GLU A 168 5.71 18.66 9.87
C GLU A 168 4.56 18.26 8.93
N PHE A 169 3.30 18.60 9.27
CA PHE A 169 2.14 18.22 8.45
C PHE A 169 1.84 19.19 7.31
N CYS A 170 2.12 20.48 7.49
CA CYS A 170 1.77 21.50 6.52
C CYS A 170 2.98 22.07 5.78
N TYR A 171 4.22 21.85 6.21
CA TYR A 171 5.38 22.37 5.49
C TYR A 171 5.85 21.43 4.40
N GLY A 172 6.50 22.01 3.42
CA GLY A 172 7.08 21.36 2.26
C GLY A 172 6.45 21.84 0.96
N ALA A 173 6.69 21.10 -0.12
CA ALA A 173 6.10 21.41 -1.39
C ALA A 173 4.59 21.21 -1.30
N GLN A 174 3.81 22.28 -1.18
CA GLN A 174 2.35 22.22 -1.21
C GLN A 174 1.79 22.31 -2.64
N ASN A 175 2.64 22.68 -3.59
CA ASN A 175 2.26 23.00 -4.95
C ASN A 175 2.44 21.79 -5.86
N PHE A 176 1.81 20.67 -5.51
CA PHE A 176 1.73 19.51 -6.39
C PHE A 176 0.46 18.70 -6.12
N VAL A 177 0.06 17.91 -7.11
CA VAL A 177 -0.99 16.89 -6.97
C VAL A 177 -0.35 15.55 -7.27
N VAL A 178 -0.73 14.52 -6.51
CA VAL A 178 -0.33 13.13 -6.76
C VAL A 178 -1.57 12.27 -7.00
N ALA A 179 -1.43 11.29 -7.89
CA ALA A 179 -2.39 10.25 -8.12
C ALA A 179 -1.67 8.90 -8.27
N TYR A 180 -2.33 7.83 -7.87
CA TYR A 180 -1.84 6.48 -8.08
C TYR A 180 -2.60 5.87 -9.25
N ASN A 181 -1.88 5.52 -10.31
CA ASN A 181 -2.45 4.76 -11.43
C ASN A 181 -2.42 3.27 -11.08
N GLN A 182 -3.61 2.67 -10.93
CA GLN A 182 -3.74 1.25 -10.55
C GLN A 182 -3.32 0.30 -11.66
N ASP A 183 -3.51 0.68 -12.93
CA ASP A 183 -3.21 -0.18 -14.08
C ASP A 183 -1.71 -0.27 -14.31
N SER A 184 -1.03 0.87 -14.31
CA SER A 184 0.42 0.93 -14.45
C SER A 184 1.19 0.74 -13.15
N GLN A 185 0.50 0.71 -12.00
CA GLN A 185 1.10 0.59 -10.66
C GLN A 185 2.14 1.68 -10.36
N THR A 186 1.96 2.89 -10.91
CA THR A 186 2.89 4.02 -10.71
C THR A 186 2.22 5.21 -10.02
N THR A 187 2.94 5.83 -9.09
CA THR A 187 2.55 7.13 -8.54
C THR A 187 3.00 8.24 -9.48
N VAL A 188 2.03 8.99 -9.99
CA VAL A 188 2.24 10.12 -10.89
C VAL A 188 1.94 11.41 -10.14
N GLY A 189 2.72 12.45 -10.42
CA GLY A 189 2.59 13.76 -9.81
C GLY A 189 2.61 14.86 -10.85
N VAL A 190 2.06 16.02 -10.52
CA VAL A 190 2.24 17.24 -11.33
C VAL A 190 2.46 18.41 -10.41
N ALA A 191 3.47 19.23 -10.71
CA ALA A 191 3.66 20.48 -9.99
C ALA A 191 2.52 21.43 -10.33
N THR A 192 1.83 21.94 -9.32
CA THR A 192 0.82 22.98 -9.49
C THR A 192 1.48 24.35 -9.38
N PRO A 193 0.94 25.39 -10.05
CA PRO A 193 1.40 26.75 -9.78
C PRO A 193 1.11 27.12 -8.33
N SER A 194 1.99 27.93 -7.73
CA SER A 194 1.76 28.41 -6.36
C SER A 194 0.40 29.09 -6.24
N PHE A 195 -0.25 28.86 -5.09
CA PHE A 195 -1.56 29.43 -4.81
C PHE A 195 -1.60 30.96 -5.01
N ALA A 196 -0.54 31.66 -4.60
CA ALA A 196 -0.41 33.11 -4.74
C ALA A 196 -0.50 33.58 -6.21
N VAL A 197 0.22 32.92 -7.12
CA VAL A 197 0.23 33.26 -8.55
C VAL A 197 -1.12 32.97 -9.23
N ARG A 198 -1.86 31.96 -8.76
CA ARG A 198 -3.16 31.60 -9.33
C ARG A 198 -4.32 32.47 -8.84
N TYR A 199 -4.23 32.97 -7.60
CA TYR A 199 -5.23 33.89 -7.06
C TYR A 199 -5.36 35.16 -7.92
N GLU A 200 -4.24 35.69 -8.43
CA GLU A 200 -4.23 36.89 -9.29
C GLU A 200 -4.81 36.64 -10.68
N ASN A 201 -4.66 35.43 -11.22
CA ASN A 201 -5.14 35.06 -12.57
C ASN A 201 -6.58 34.53 -12.60
N GLY A 202 -7.25 34.47 -11.45
CA GLY A 202 -8.61 33.99 -11.31
C GLY A 202 -8.68 32.48 -11.06
N LEU A 203 -9.41 32.11 -10.01
CA LEU A 203 -9.57 30.72 -9.58
C LEU A 203 -10.69 30.02 -10.37
N SER A 204 -10.47 28.76 -10.70
CA SER A 204 -11.52 27.88 -11.23
C SER A 204 -12.63 27.63 -10.20
N LEU A 205 -13.76 27.09 -10.66
CA LEU A 205 -14.95 26.90 -9.82
C LEU A 205 -14.71 25.85 -8.72
N SER A 206 -13.99 24.78 -9.04
CA SER A 206 -13.55 23.76 -8.10
C SER A 206 -12.53 24.31 -7.10
N GLU A 207 -11.58 25.14 -7.54
CA GLU A 207 -10.63 25.81 -6.63
C GLU A 207 -11.32 26.77 -5.69
N ARG A 208 -12.33 27.52 -6.16
CA ARG A 208 -13.18 28.35 -5.27
C ARG A 208 -13.95 27.52 -4.26
N ALA A 209 -14.45 26.35 -4.65
CA ALA A 209 -15.15 25.44 -3.74
C ALA A 209 -14.20 24.88 -2.67
N VAL A 210 -12.98 24.48 -3.06
CA VAL A 210 -11.93 24.03 -2.13
C VAL A 210 -11.47 25.18 -1.23
N LEU A 211 -11.34 26.40 -1.76
CA LEU A 211 -11.03 27.60 -0.98
C LEU A 211 -12.07 27.95 0.07
N GLY A 212 -13.34 27.62 -0.18
CA GLY A 212 -14.38 27.74 0.85
C GLY A 212 -14.13 26.83 2.06
N HIS A 213 -13.25 25.84 1.94
CA HIS A 213 -13.00 24.81 2.94
C HIS A 213 -11.54 24.79 3.47
N THR A 214 -10.60 25.48 2.82
CA THR A 214 -9.19 25.53 3.25
C THR A 214 -8.88 26.79 4.06
N VAL A 215 -8.09 26.63 5.14
CA VAL A 215 -7.59 27.77 5.93
C VAL A 215 -6.40 28.37 5.16
N PRO A 216 -6.43 29.66 4.77
CA PRO A 216 -5.30 30.28 4.11
C PRO A 216 -4.10 30.28 5.05
N THR A 217 -3.03 29.58 4.69
CA THR A 217 -1.75 29.71 5.38
C THR A 217 -0.75 30.40 4.47
N ALA A 218 -0.05 31.36 5.06
CA ALA A 218 0.90 32.22 4.39
C ALA A 218 2.09 31.41 3.84
N GLU A 219 2.57 31.88 2.69
CA GLU A 219 3.70 31.39 1.91
C GLU A 219 4.89 30.97 2.76
N SER A 220 5.37 29.74 2.54
CA SER A 220 6.77 29.42 2.72
C SER A 220 7.23 28.45 1.63
N THR A 221 8.06 28.95 0.73
CA THR A 221 8.82 28.18 -0.25
C THR A 221 10.01 27.51 0.45
N PHE A 222 9.83 26.30 0.96
CA PHE A 222 10.95 25.46 1.39
C PHE A 222 11.11 24.27 0.43
N VAL A 223 12.23 24.28 -0.30
CA VAL A 223 12.68 23.18 -1.17
C VAL A 223 13.65 22.34 -0.35
N GLY A 224 13.13 21.40 0.45
CA GLY A 224 13.93 20.35 1.05
C GLY A 224 14.32 19.28 0.02
N PRO A 225 15.36 18.47 0.28
CA PRO A 225 15.67 17.29 -0.51
C PRO A 225 14.62 16.21 -0.21
N TYR A 226 13.44 16.33 -0.80
CA TYR A 226 12.41 15.31 -0.70
C TYR A 226 12.81 14.10 -1.55
N ASP A 227 12.37 12.92 -1.12
CA ASP A 227 12.50 11.67 -1.85
C ASP A 227 11.51 11.63 -3.02
N TRP A 228 11.65 12.61 -3.94
CA TRP A 228 10.92 12.67 -5.21
C TRP A 228 11.19 11.46 -6.09
N ASN A 229 12.14 10.61 -5.69
CA ASN A 229 12.52 9.41 -6.38
C ASN A 229 11.42 8.34 -6.40
N LEU A 230 10.25 8.54 -5.78
CA LEU A 230 9.12 7.61 -5.87
C LEU A 230 7.96 8.13 -6.72
N ILE A 231 7.98 9.41 -7.13
CA ILE A 231 6.88 10.05 -7.84
C ILE A 231 7.37 10.44 -9.24
N TYR A 232 6.69 9.92 -10.26
CA TYR A 232 6.90 10.35 -11.64
C TYR A 232 6.18 11.68 -11.87
N PHE A 233 6.90 12.79 -12.02
CA PHE A 233 6.30 14.09 -12.30
C PHE A 233 6.05 14.27 -13.81
N SER A 234 4.78 14.43 -14.18
CA SER A 234 4.36 14.82 -15.53
C SER A 234 4.68 16.31 -15.77
N ASP A 235 4.99 16.66 -17.02
CA ASP A 235 5.42 18.00 -17.40
C ASP A 235 4.29 19.03 -17.30
N ASP A 236 3.04 18.61 -17.50
CA ASP A 236 1.84 19.45 -17.52
C ASP A 236 0.58 18.68 -17.05
N ALA A 237 -0.52 19.41 -16.90
CA ALA A 237 -1.78 18.86 -16.38
C ALA A 237 -2.48 17.87 -17.33
N ASP A 238 -2.33 18.03 -18.65
CA ASP A 238 -2.91 17.12 -19.64
C ASP A 238 -2.12 15.81 -19.66
N SER A 239 -0.79 15.90 -19.65
CA SER A 239 0.10 14.75 -19.48
C SER A 239 -0.19 13.99 -18.18
N PHE A 240 -0.40 14.71 -17.07
CA PHE A 240 -0.80 14.12 -15.79
C PHE A 240 -2.13 13.37 -15.88
N ALA A 241 -3.16 13.98 -16.49
CA ALA A 241 -4.45 13.35 -16.68
C ALA A 241 -4.35 12.10 -17.55
N GLN A 242 -3.50 12.11 -18.58
CA GLN A 242 -3.21 10.95 -19.41
C GLN A 242 -2.47 9.85 -18.62
N ASP A 243 -1.43 10.22 -17.88
CA ASP A 243 -0.62 9.31 -17.06
C ASP A 243 -1.45 8.66 -15.94
N MET A 244 -2.48 9.33 -15.43
CA MET A 244 -3.41 8.78 -14.43
C MET A 244 -4.26 7.61 -14.93
N VAL A 245 -4.56 7.57 -16.24
CA VAL A 245 -5.45 6.57 -16.85
C VAL A 245 -4.74 5.68 -17.86
N MET A 246 -3.41 5.84 -17.99
CA MET A 246 -2.62 5.10 -18.96
C MET A 246 -2.54 3.62 -18.54
N SER A 247 -2.99 2.73 -19.43
CA SER A 247 -2.86 1.30 -19.20
C SER A 247 -1.39 0.86 -19.25
N GLN A 248 -1.03 -0.21 -18.52
CA GLN A 248 0.31 -0.77 -18.59
C GLN A 248 0.69 -1.24 -20.01
N ALA A 249 -0.28 -1.66 -20.82
CA ALA A 249 -0.05 -2.01 -22.22
C ALA A 249 0.43 -0.80 -23.03
N SER A 250 -0.22 0.37 -22.85
CA SER A 250 0.19 1.63 -23.48
C SER A 250 1.57 2.10 -23.01
N VAL A 251 1.88 1.96 -21.72
CA VAL A 251 3.23 2.23 -21.18
C VAL A 251 4.28 1.34 -21.84
N SER A 252 3.97 0.05 -21.99
CA SER A 252 4.84 -0.95 -22.60
C SER A 252 5.04 -0.73 -24.11
N GLU A 253 4.04 -0.18 -24.80
CA GLU A 253 4.11 0.22 -26.21
C GLU A 253 4.98 1.46 -26.43
N GLY A 254 4.89 2.45 -25.53
CA GLY A 254 5.72 3.66 -25.58
C GLY A 254 7.21 3.44 -25.25
N THR A 255 7.59 2.24 -24.81
CA THR A 255 8.98 1.92 -24.44
C THR A 255 9.81 1.60 -25.67
N SER A 256 10.82 2.43 -25.96
CA SER A 256 11.57 2.36 -27.23
C SER A 256 12.71 1.34 -27.28
N ASN A 257 13.21 0.87 -26.13
CA ASN A 257 14.31 -0.10 -26.09
C ASN A 257 14.07 -1.21 -25.06
N CYS A 258 14.57 -2.41 -25.36
CA CYS A 258 14.59 -3.53 -24.42
C CYS A 258 15.84 -3.49 -23.52
N LEU A 259 15.89 -2.55 -22.57
CA LEU A 259 17.02 -2.36 -21.66
C LEU A 259 16.53 -2.17 -20.22
N ASP A 260 17.27 -2.75 -19.28
CA ASP A 260 17.06 -2.56 -17.84
C ASP A 260 17.44 -1.13 -17.40
N ALA A 261 16.76 -0.62 -16.38
CA ALA A 261 16.89 0.75 -15.88
C ALA A 261 18.33 1.10 -15.45
N ASP A 262 19.05 0.16 -14.86
CA ASP A 262 20.45 0.32 -14.46
C ASP A 262 21.40 0.47 -15.67
N ASN A 263 21.09 -0.18 -16.80
CA ASN A 263 21.80 -0.01 -18.05
C ASN A 263 21.47 1.33 -18.74
N TRP A 264 20.23 1.82 -18.58
CA TRP A 264 19.87 3.17 -19.03
C TRP A 264 20.70 4.25 -18.32
N LEU A 265 20.84 4.16 -16.99
CA LEU A 265 21.68 5.04 -16.18
C LEU A 265 23.12 5.10 -16.73
N ARG A 266 23.71 3.95 -17.06
CA ARG A 266 25.07 3.86 -17.61
C ARG A 266 25.20 4.46 -19.00
N ARG A 267 24.17 4.33 -19.84
CA ARG A 267 24.25 4.67 -21.27
C ARG A 267 23.87 6.12 -21.60
N TYR A 268 22.89 6.69 -20.90
CA TYR A 268 22.30 7.99 -21.26
C TYR A 268 22.57 9.10 -20.24
N GLY A 269 23.20 8.78 -19.11
CA GLY A 269 23.59 9.76 -18.10
C GLY A 269 22.41 10.29 -17.25
N PRO A 270 22.65 11.33 -16.44
CA PRO A 270 21.75 11.74 -15.35
C PRO A 270 20.41 12.34 -15.84
N VAL A 271 20.37 12.99 -17.00
CA VAL A 271 19.13 13.62 -17.50
C VAL A 271 18.05 12.58 -17.79
N PHE A 272 18.44 11.42 -18.32
CA PHE A 272 17.49 10.34 -18.58
C PHE A 272 17.02 9.66 -17.27
N THR A 273 17.83 9.74 -16.22
CA THR A 273 17.56 9.07 -14.95
C THR A 273 16.44 9.73 -14.18
N GLU A 274 16.26 11.05 -14.29
CA GLU A 274 15.19 11.76 -13.58
C GLU A 274 13.79 11.27 -14.00
N ARG A 275 13.60 10.88 -15.26
CA ARG A 275 12.29 10.42 -15.76
C ARG A 275 12.00 8.95 -15.46
N HIS A 276 13.02 8.09 -15.46
CA HIS A 276 12.84 6.64 -15.35
C HIS A 276 13.14 6.06 -13.97
N MET A 277 14.04 6.69 -13.19
CA MET A 277 14.36 6.23 -11.84
C MET A 277 13.17 6.23 -10.89
N PRO A 278 12.22 7.18 -10.97
CA PRO A 278 11.05 7.12 -10.11
C PRO A 278 10.24 5.83 -10.25
N ARG A 279 10.14 5.29 -11.47
CA ARG A 279 9.47 4.01 -11.73
C ARG A 279 10.28 2.83 -11.20
N PHE A 280 11.61 2.90 -11.27
CA PHE A 280 12.49 1.86 -10.71
C PHE A 280 12.37 1.79 -9.18
N HIS A 281 12.50 2.94 -8.50
CA HIS A 281 12.37 2.97 -7.04
C HIS A 281 10.95 2.64 -6.57
N ALA A 282 9.91 3.09 -7.30
CA ALA A 282 8.54 2.67 -7.01
C ALA A 282 8.39 1.14 -7.14
N ALA A 283 8.91 0.54 -8.22
CA ALA A 283 8.90 -0.91 -8.40
C ALA A 283 9.63 -1.63 -7.25
N ALA A 284 10.80 -1.13 -6.84
CA ALA A 284 11.59 -1.68 -5.75
C ALA A 284 10.85 -1.57 -4.40
N ALA A 285 10.20 -0.43 -4.13
CA ALA A 285 9.46 -0.20 -2.90
C ALA A 285 8.20 -1.07 -2.80
N MET A 286 7.48 -1.27 -3.92
CA MET A 286 6.29 -2.12 -3.96
C MET A 286 6.57 -3.58 -3.56
N ILE A 287 7.78 -4.07 -3.83
CA ILE A 287 8.22 -5.42 -3.45
C ILE A 287 9.05 -5.46 -2.15
N GLY A 288 9.05 -4.37 -1.38
CA GLY A 288 9.72 -4.27 -0.08
C GLY A 288 11.25 -4.23 -0.18
N ARG A 289 11.80 -3.70 -1.27
CA ARG A 289 13.25 -3.56 -1.51
C ARG A 289 13.64 -2.11 -1.79
N ASP A 290 13.23 -1.18 -0.94
CA ASP A 290 13.47 0.27 -1.09
C ASP A 290 14.93 0.65 -1.38
N ASN A 291 15.89 -0.15 -0.87
CA ASN A 291 17.32 0.07 -1.02
C ASN A 291 17.94 -0.54 -2.28
N ALA A 292 17.14 -1.16 -3.17
CA ALA A 292 17.68 -1.80 -4.35
C ALA A 292 18.29 -0.76 -5.30
N THR A 293 19.47 -1.06 -5.83
CA THR A 293 20.20 -0.14 -6.73
C THR A 293 20.31 -0.65 -8.17
N SER A 294 19.98 -1.91 -8.40
CA SER A 294 20.11 -2.57 -9.70
C SER A 294 18.92 -3.49 -9.99
N CYS A 295 18.68 -3.78 -11.26
CA CYS A 295 17.64 -4.72 -11.64
C CYS A 295 17.95 -6.15 -11.18
N ALA A 296 19.24 -6.53 -11.14
CA ALA A 296 19.68 -7.85 -10.68
C ALA A 296 19.26 -8.15 -9.23
N GLU A 297 19.24 -7.14 -8.35
CA GLU A 297 18.75 -7.27 -6.97
C GLU A 297 17.24 -7.50 -6.88
N LEU A 298 16.48 -7.32 -7.97
CA LEU A 298 15.04 -7.47 -8.01
C LEU A 298 14.60 -8.70 -8.82
N ALA A 299 15.54 -9.44 -9.41
CA ALA A 299 15.29 -10.51 -10.38
C ALA A 299 14.38 -11.63 -9.83
N ASP A 300 14.51 -11.96 -8.55
CA ASP A 300 13.72 -13.00 -7.89
C ASP A 300 12.23 -12.65 -7.76
N ARG A 301 11.87 -11.38 -7.96
CA ARG A 301 10.51 -10.86 -7.86
C ARG A 301 9.83 -10.64 -9.21
N CYS A 302 10.52 -10.92 -10.32
CA CYS A 302 9.97 -10.74 -11.66
C CYS A 302 8.73 -11.62 -11.94
N GLY A 303 8.58 -12.74 -11.22
CA GLY A 303 7.45 -13.66 -11.32
C GLY A 303 6.24 -13.29 -10.46
N ASP A 304 6.33 -12.26 -9.60
CA ASP A 304 5.22 -11.86 -8.73
C ASP A 304 4.16 -11.10 -9.56
N PHE A 305 2.88 -11.29 -9.24
CA PHE A 305 1.77 -10.65 -9.97
C PHE A 305 1.89 -9.11 -9.95
N ASP A 306 2.23 -8.54 -8.79
CA ASP A 306 2.39 -7.10 -8.56
C ASP A 306 3.68 -6.49 -9.11
N SER A 307 4.55 -7.29 -9.74
CA SER A 307 5.81 -6.82 -10.32
C SER A 307 5.65 -6.27 -11.74
N ARG A 308 4.51 -5.65 -12.09
CA ARG A 308 4.27 -5.13 -13.46
C ARG A 308 5.21 -3.98 -13.79
N VAL A 309 5.35 -3.02 -12.87
CA VAL A 309 6.31 -1.91 -13.02
C VAL A 309 7.72 -2.46 -13.16
N LEU A 310 8.08 -3.44 -12.32
CA LEU A 310 9.39 -4.07 -12.35
C LEU A 310 9.71 -4.66 -13.73
N ARG A 311 8.77 -5.39 -14.34
CA ARG A 311 8.94 -5.92 -15.70
C ARG A 311 9.08 -4.83 -16.75
N SER A 312 8.47 -3.66 -16.54
CA SER A 312 8.61 -2.53 -17.47
C SER A 312 9.94 -1.79 -17.35
N VAL A 313 10.50 -1.69 -16.14
CA VAL A 313 11.78 -1.00 -15.88
C VAL A 313 12.98 -1.93 -15.97
N CYS A 314 12.80 -3.23 -15.74
CA CYS A 314 13.83 -4.27 -15.78
C CYS A 314 13.44 -5.43 -16.73
N PRO A 315 13.05 -5.14 -17.99
CA PRO A 315 12.48 -6.17 -18.86
C PRO A 315 13.47 -7.27 -19.26
N ARG A 316 14.78 -6.98 -19.30
CA ARG A 316 15.78 -8.00 -19.63
C ARG A 316 16.07 -8.88 -18.45
N THR A 317 16.24 -8.31 -17.26
CA THR A 317 16.40 -9.06 -16.02
C THR A 317 15.19 -9.96 -15.77
N CYS A 318 13.97 -9.48 -16.05
CA CYS A 318 12.76 -10.29 -15.97
C CYS A 318 12.52 -11.23 -17.17
N GLY A 319 13.45 -11.29 -18.13
CA GLY A 319 13.39 -12.26 -19.22
C GLY A 319 12.31 -11.98 -20.28
N CYS A 320 11.76 -10.77 -20.40
CA CYS A 320 10.79 -10.40 -21.45
C CYS A 320 11.34 -10.62 -22.87
N HIS A 321 12.67 -10.57 -23.02
CA HIS A 321 13.39 -10.77 -24.28
C HIS A 321 13.74 -12.25 -24.58
N LEU A 322 13.45 -13.16 -23.64
CA LEU A 322 13.76 -14.58 -23.76
C LEU A 322 12.49 -15.35 -24.10
N PRO A 323 12.41 -15.97 -25.28
CA PRO A 323 11.20 -16.66 -25.74
C PRO A 323 10.85 -17.90 -24.91
N GLN A 324 11.80 -18.55 -24.21
CA GLN A 324 11.55 -19.79 -23.47
C GLN A 324 11.46 -19.65 -21.94
N ALA A 325 11.97 -18.56 -21.36
CA ALA A 325 11.86 -18.36 -19.91
C ALA A 325 10.38 -18.29 -19.47
N ASN A 326 10.09 -18.47 -18.18
CA ASN A 326 8.72 -18.50 -17.62
C ASN A 326 7.74 -17.54 -18.33
N GLN A 327 6.67 -18.09 -18.94
CA GLN A 327 5.77 -17.35 -19.82
C GLN A 327 4.78 -16.45 -19.08
N TRP A 328 4.68 -16.56 -17.75
CA TRP A 328 3.84 -15.66 -16.97
C TRP A 328 4.32 -14.22 -17.06
N PHE A 329 3.35 -13.32 -17.19
CA PHE A 329 3.50 -11.88 -17.21
C PHE A 329 4.35 -11.32 -18.36
N LYS A 330 4.64 -12.13 -19.39
CA LYS A 330 5.42 -11.73 -20.57
C LYS A 330 4.60 -11.05 -21.68
N VAL A 331 3.67 -10.20 -21.27
CA VAL A 331 2.75 -9.50 -22.17
C VAL A 331 2.71 -8.01 -21.83
N PRO A 332 2.32 -7.14 -22.78
CA PRO A 332 2.33 -5.68 -22.56
C PRO A 332 1.44 -5.25 -21.40
N ALA A 333 0.29 -5.89 -21.23
CA ALA A 333 -0.62 -5.62 -20.12
C ALA A 333 0.00 -5.91 -18.74
N GLN A 334 1.06 -6.71 -18.69
CA GLN A 334 1.77 -7.11 -17.46
C GLN A 334 3.16 -6.49 -17.35
N GLY A 335 3.48 -5.54 -18.23
CA GLY A 335 4.67 -4.71 -18.15
C GLY A 335 5.84 -5.09 -19.05
N CYS A 336 5.75 -6.16 -19.84
CA CYS A 336 6.82 -6.46 -20.81
C CYS A 336 6.68 -5.59 -22.10
N PRO A 337 7.69 -4.76 -22.43
CA PRO A 337 7.68 -3.90 -23.63
C PRO A 337 7.51 -4.67 -24.94
N ASN A 338 6.83 -4.07 -25.92
CA ASN A 338 6.65 -4.68 -27.25
C ASN A 338 7.99 -4.95 -27.94
N ILE A 339 8.94 -4.01 -27.85
CA ILE A 339 10.28 -4.16 -28.42
C ILE A 339 11.05 -5.37 -27.84
N CYS A 340 10.84 -5.71 -26.57
CA CYS A 340 11.42 -6.91 -25.98
C CYS A 340 10.78 -8.20 -26.53
N ARG A 341 9.47 -8.18 -26.77
CA ARG A 341 8.74 -9.32 -27.35
C ARG A 341 9.13 -9.53 -28.81
N GLU A 342 9.35 -8.46 -29.56
CA GLU A 342 9.89 -8.53 -30.93
C GLU A 342 11.32 -9.11 -30.94
N GLU A 343 12.14 -8.71 -29.96
CA GLU A 343 13.47 -9.31 -29.76
C GLU A 343 13.34 -10.82 -29.45
N ALA A 344 12.43 -11.20 -28.56
CA ALA A 344 12.15 -12.61 -28.22
C ALA A 344 11.67 -13.40 -29.45
N ALA A 345 10.76 -12.83 -30.24
CA ALA A 345 10.27 -13.42 -31.49
C ALA A 345 11.38 -13.56 -32.54
N THR A 346 12.33 -12.63 -32.57
CA THR A 346 13.51 -12.73 -33.44
C THR A 346 14.44 -13.85 -32.97
N ARG A 347 14.76 -13.91 -31.68
CA ARG A 347 15.55 -15.00 -31.07
C ARG A 347 14.88 -16.37 -31.17
N SER A 348 13.56 -16.42 -31.35
CA SER A 348 12.84 -17.68 -31.56
C SER A 348 13.27 -18.42 -32.83
N GLN A 349 13.97 -17.75 -33.75
CA GLN A 349 14.59 -18.39 -34.92
C GLN A 349 15.63 -19.43 -34.53
N ASP A 350 16.28 -19.27 -33.38
CA ASP A 350 17.30 -20.20 -32.87
C ASP A 350 16.69 -21.41 -32.13
N ILE A 351 15.37 -21.37 -31.84
CA ILE A 351 14.67 -22.47 -31.18
C ILE A 351 14.36 -23.54 -32.22
N GLN A 352 14.72 -24.79 -31.97
CA GLN A 352 14.31 -25.89 -32.84
C GLN A 352 12.78 -26.04 -32.84
N CYS A 353 12.17 -26.26 -34.01
CA CYS A 353 10.74 -26.53 -34.10
C CYS A 353 10.38 -27.93 -33.58
N ARG A 354 10.52 -28.11 -32.28
CA ARG A 354 10.30 -29.35 -31.56
C ARG A 354 9.81 -29.01 -30.15
N ASP A 355 8.89 -29.81 -29.65
CA ASP A 355 8.46 -29.72 -28.26
C ASP A 355 9.62 -29.94 -27.29
N SER A 356 9.79 -28.98 -26.38
CA SER A 356 10.78 -29.08 -25.32
C SER A 356 10.42 -30.23 -24.37
N PRO A 357 11.39 -31.01 -23.87
CA PRO A 357 11.13 -31.98 -22.83
C PRO A 357 10.64 -31.25 -21.57
N VAL A 358 9.99 -31.99 -20.65
CA VAL A 358 9.63 -31.47 -19.32
C VAL A 358 10.90 -31.02 -18.60
N GLY A 359 11.08 -29.72 -18.50
CA GLY A 359 12.24 -29.06 -17.89
C GLY A 359 11.83 -28.00 -16.87
N GLU A 360 12.82 -27.26 -16.36
CA GLU A 360 12.63 -26.28 -15.29
C GLU A 360 11.64 -25.16 -15.68
N ASP A 361 11.75 -24.60 -16.89
CA ASP A 361 10.83 -23.55 -17.37
C ASP A 361 9.36 -24.02 -17.44
N TRP A 362 9.14 -25.26 -17.88
CA TRP A 362 7.81 -25.87 -17.93
C TRP A 362 7.24 -26.09 -16.54
N LEU A 363 8.06 -26.67 -15.65
CA LEU A 363 7.65 -26.93 -14.27
C LEU A 363 7.36 -25.62 -13.53
N SER A 364 8.24 -24.62 -13.65
CA SER A 364 8.08 -23.29 -13.06
C SER A 364 6.77 -22.62 -13.49
N PHE A 365 6.43 -22.66 -14.78
CA PHE A 365 5.16 -22.12 -15.28
C PHE A 365 3.95 -22.77 -14.58
N TRP A 366 3.94 -24.09 -14.44
CA TRP A 366 2.82 -24.79 -13.81
C TRP A 366 2.86 -24.75 -12.28
N ASP A 367 4.03 -24.60 -11.67
CA ASP A 367 4.19 -24.36 -10.23
C ASP A 367 3.56 -23.04 -9.80
N SER A 368 3.73 -21.97 -10.59
CA SER A 368 3.16 -20.66 -10.28
C SER A 368 1.69 -20.51 -10.68
N TYR A 369 1.12 -21.43 -11.45
CA TYR A 369 -0.25 -21.31 -11.97
C TYR A 369 -1.32 -21.07 -10.88
N PRO A 370 -1.37 -21.83 -9.75
CA PRO A 370 -2.36 -21.60 -8.71
C PRO A 370 -2.29 -20.19 -8.12
N ASP A 371 -1.08 -19.69 -7.85
CA ASP A 371 -0.85 -18.37 -7.27
C ASP A 371 -1.27 -17.25 -8.24
N VAL A 372 -0.90 -17.38 -9.52
CA VAL A 372 -1.28 -16.42 -10.58
C VAL A 372 -2.80 -16.36 -10.75
N MET A 373 -3.48 -17.51 -10.76
CA MET A 373 -4.94 -17.55 -10.87
C MET A 373 -5.62 -17.04 -9.61
N GLN A 374 -5.09 -17.36 -8.43
CA GLN A 374 -5.62 -16.87 -7.16
C GLN A 374 -5.62 -15.35 -7.12
N GLU A 375 -4.51 -14.73 -7.51
CA GLU A 375 -4.38 -13.28 -7.51
C GLU A 375 -5.25 -12.63 -8.60
N HIS A 376 -5.28 -13.21 -9.81
CA HIS A 376 -6.11 -12.69 -10.89
C HIS A 376 -7.61 -12.71 -10.59
N LEU A 377 -8.08 -13.74 -9.89
CA LEU A 377 -9.50 -13.94 -9.60
C LEU A 377 -9.92 -13.41 -8.22
N GLY A 378 -8.95 -13.08 -7.35
CA GLY A 378 -9.21 -12.76 -5.94
C GLY A 378 -9.77 -13.94 -5.15
N VAL A 379 -9.44 -15.18 -5.53
CA VAL A 379 -9.95 -16.41 -4.90
C VAL A 379 -8.79 -17.22 -4.34
N ASN A 380 -8.81 -17.49 -3.03
CA ASN A 380 -7.79 -18.31 -2.39
C ASN A 380 -7.98 -19.80 -2.72
N PHE A 381 -7.13 -20.36 -3.58
CA PHE A 381 -7.13 -21.79 -3.93
C PHE A 381 -6.41 -22.67 -2.90
N SER A 382 -5.65 -22.06 -1.99
CA SER A 382 -4.93 -22.77 -0.92
C SER A 382 -5.80 -23.04 0.32
N ASP A 383 -6.97 -22.40 0.45
CA ASP A 383 -7.85 -22.62 1.60
C ASP A 383 -8.68 -23.90 1.40
N PRO A 384 -8.41 -24.97 2.17
CA PRO A 384 -9.15 -26.23 2.05
C PRO A 384 -10.62 -26.11 2.48
N ASN A 385 -10.99 -25.03 3.19
CA ASN A 385 -12.37 -24.78 3.61
C ASN A 385 -13.13 -23.91 2.61
N ASN A 386 -12.48 -23.38 1.58
CA ASN A 386 -13.14 -22.60 0.56
C ASN A 386 -13.91 -23.58 -0.36
N PRO A 387 -15.25 -23.61 -0.32
CA PRO A 387 -16.06 -24.58 -1.08
C PRO A 387 -16.06 -24.29 -2.59
N VAL A 388 -15.20 -23.39 -3.06
CA VAL A 388 -15.01 -23.15 -4.49
C VAL A 388 -14.45 -24.43 -5.11
N THR A 389 -15.29 -25.05 -5.94
CA THR A 389 -15.05 -26.27 -6.72
C THR A 389 -13.82 -26.22 -7.65
N GLY A 390 -13.10 -25.09 -7.68
CA GLY A 390 -11.95 -24.85 -8.53
C GLY A 390 -10.62 -25.36 -7.97
N ALA A 391 -10.41 -25.45 -6.66
CA ALA A 391 -9.07 -25.74 -6.11
C ALA A 391 -8.55 -27.14 -6.49
N GLU A 392 -9.36 -28.19 -6.28
CA GLU A 392 -9.01 -29.56 -6.70
C GLU A 392 -8.80 -29.65 -8.21
N TYR A 393 -9.61 -28.91 -8.97
CA TYR A 393 -9.53 -28.88 -10.42
C TYR A 393 -8.24 -28.20 -10.93
N VAL A 394 -7.88 -27.04 -10.36
CA VAL A 394 -6.63 -26.31 -10.63
C VAL A 394 -5.42 -27.19 -10.32
N HIS A 395 -5.38 -27.81 -9.15
CA HIS A 395 -4.29 -28.74 -8.80
C HIS A 395 -4.25 -29.97 -9.69
N GLY A 396 -5.41 -30.48 -10.10
CA GLY A 396 -5.55 -31.60 -11.05
C GLY A 396 -4.93 -31.26 -12.42
N ILE A 397 -5.25 -30.09 -12.97
CA ILE A 397 -4.67 -29.61 -14.24
C ILE A 397 -3.16 -29.40 -14.11
N VAL A 398 -2.70 -28.75 -13.04
CA VAL A 398 -1.26 -28.53 -12.81
C VAL A 398 -0.51 -29.86 -12.77
N LYS A 399 -1.03 -30.83 -12.01
CA LYS A 399 -0.44 -32.18 -11.93
C LYS A 399 -0.43 -32.88 -13.28
N PHE A 400 -1.54 -32.77 -14.03
CA PHE A 400 -1.65 -33.33 -15.38
C PHE A 400 -0.62 -32.71 -16.32
N MET A 401 -0.56 -31.38 -16.43
CA MET A 401 0.33 -30.67 -17.33
C MET A 401 1.81 -30.89 -17.00
N LYS A 402 2.18 -30.94 -15.72
CA LYS A 402 3.55 -31.29 -15.29
C LYS A 402 3.95 -32.71 -15.71
N THR A 403 3.01 -33.65 -15.68
CA THR A 403 3.27 -35.06 -16.02
C THR A 403 3.26 -35.30 -17.52
N ALA A 404 2.28 -34.72 -18.23
CA ALA A 404 2.09 -34.90 -19.66
C ALA A 404 3.08 -34.08 -20.51
N GLY A 405 3.63 -32.99 -19.96
CA GLY A 405 4.47 -32.07 -20.72
C GLY A 405 3.70 -31.40 -21.85
N CYS A 406 4.39 -31.10 -22.95
CA CYS A 406 3.80 -30.47 -24.13
C CYS A 406 2.57 -31.21 -24.68
N ALA A 407 2.56 -32.55 -24.61
CA ALA A 407 1.42 -33.35 -25.09
C ALA A 407 0.11 -33.04 -24.34
N GLY A 408 0.20 -32.53 -23.10
CA GLY A 408 -0.95 -32.08 -22.34
C GLY A 408 -1.71 -30.93 -23.01
N LEU A 409 -1.03 -30.07 -23.78
CA LEU A 409 -1.63 -28.95 -24.50
C LEU A 409 -2.57 -29.41 -25.62
N MET A 410 -2.31 -30.58 -26.22
CA MET A 410 -3.22 -31.16 -27.21
C MET A 410 -4.52 -31.63 -26.57
N SER A 411 -4.47 -32.07 -25.31
CA SER A 411 -5.62 -32.57 -24.55
C SER A 411 -6.42 -31.45 -23.90
N VAL A 412 -5.75 -30.40 -23.46
CA VAL A 412 -6.34 -29.23 -22.80
C VAL A 412 -5.84 -27.99 -23.54
N GLN A 413 -6.55 -27.63 -24.62
CA GLN A 413 -6.13 -26.55 -25.52
C GLN A 413 -6.36 -25.14 -24.93
N GLN A 414 -7.32 -25.01 -24.01
CA GLN A 414 -7.70 -23.75 -23.37
C GLN A 414 -7.49 -23.79 -21.86
N GLU A 415 -7.15 -22.65 -21.27
CA GLU A 415 -7.11 -22.46 -19.83
C GLU A 415 -8.55 -22.55 -19.28
N PRO A 416 -8.85 -23.49 -18.39
CA PRO A 416 -10.25 -23.81 -18.06
C PRO A 416 -11.08 -22.71 -17.38
N ILE A 417 -10.46 -21.71 -16.77
CA ILE A 417 -11.13 -20.62 -16.06
C ILE A 417 -11.43 -19.46 -17.01
N THR A 418 -10.42 -18.91 -17.66
CA THR A 418 -10.49 -17.75 -18.58
C THR A 418 -10.86 -18.15 -20.00
N ARG A 419 -10.78 -19.45 -20.33
CA ARG A 419 -11.00 -20.03 -21.67
C ARG A 419 -10.04 -19.50 -22.75
N THR A 420 -8.89 -18.95 -22.35
CA THR A 420 -7.88 -18.50 -23.30
C THR A 420 -7.06 -19.68 -23.82
N PRO A 421 -6.80 -19.80 -25.13
CA PRO A 421 -5.97 -20.87 -25.67
C PRO A 421 -4.51 -20.73 -25.20
N TRP A 422 -3.97 -21.81 -24.63
CA TRP A 422 -2.60 -21.81 -24.08
C TRP A 422 -1.52 -21.48 -25.11
N CYS A 423 -1.74 -21.97 -26.33
CA CYS A 423 -0.80 -21.81 -27.43
C CYS A 423 -0.78 -20.39 -27.98
N GLU A 424 -1.86 -19.63 -27.91
CA GLU A 424 -1.87 -18.22 -28.31
C GLU A 424 -1.32 -17.32 -27.19
N GLY A 425 -1.56 -17.72 -25.94
CA GLY A 425 -1.30 -16.92 -24.75
C GLY A 425 -2.56 -16.19 -24.31
N SER A 426 -2.40 -15.29 -23.34
CA SER A 426 -3.50 -14.56 -22.71
C SER A 426 -3.07 -13.13 -22.34
N GLN A 427 -3.91 -12.40 -21.62
CA GLN A 427 -3.51 -11.13 -20.99
C GLN A 427 -2.57 -11.31 -19.79
N LEU A 428 -2.33 -12.55 -19.36
CA LEU A 428 -1.47 -12.90 -18.22
C LEU A 428 -0.24 -13.68 -18.63
N SER A 429 -0.25 -14.38 -19.75
CA SER A 429 0.84 -15.24 -20.20
C SER A 429 1.17 -15.02 -21.67
N ALA A 430 2.46 -15.10 -22.00
CA ALA A 430 2.87 -15.25 -23.39
C ALA A 430 2.52 -16.65 -23.92
N SER A 431 2.60 -16.81 -25.24
CA SER A 431 2.31 -18.05 -25.94
C SER A 431 3.19 -19.21 -25.45
N LEU A 432 2.57 -20.36 -25.13
CA LEU A 432 3.30 -21.59 -24.84
C LEU A 432 3.90 -22.26 -26.10
N ALA A 433 3.59 -21.75 -27.31
CA ALA A 433 4.13 -22.29 -28.55
C ALA A 433 5.66 -22.13 -28.67
N TYR A 434 6.27 -21.20 -27.92
CA TYR A 434 7.73 -21.08 -27.84
C TYR A 434 8.40 -22.23 -27.06
N ILE A 435 7.65 -22.95 -26.23
CA ILE A 435 8.12 -24.12 -25.49
C ILE A 435 7.68 -25.41 -26.19
N CYS A 436 6.44 -25.44 -26.68
CA CYS A 436 5.76 -26.61 -27.23
C CYS A 436 5.19 -26.35 -28.64
N PRO A 437 6.01 -26.02 -29.64
CA PRO A 437 5.52 -25.62 -30.96
C PRO A 437 4.72 -26.71 -31.69
N LEU A 438 5.10 -27.99 -31.56
CA LEU A 438 4.43 -29.07 -32.29
C LEU A 438 3.07 -29.38 -31.68
N SER A 439 3.02 -29.48 -30.34
CA SER A 439 1.75 -29.64 -29.62
C SER A 439 0.80 -28.45 -29.80
N CYS A 440 1.34 -27.27 -30.12
CA CYS A 440 0.58 -26.08 -30.48
C CYS A 440 0.24 -25.95 -31.97
N GLY A 441 0.58 -26.94 -32.80
CA GLY A 441 0.20 -26.95 -34.22
C GLY A 441 1.03 -26.03 -35.12
N CYS A 442 2.21 -25.59 -34.67
CA CYS A 442 3.08 -24.68 -35.45
C CYS A 442 3.71 -25.30 -36.70
N TRP A 443 3.39 -26.55 -37.02
CA TRP A 443 3.84 -27.26 -38.20
C TRP A 443 2.85 -27.18 -39.38
N ALA A 444 1.68 -26.55 -39.17
CA ALA A 444 0.66 -26.38 -40.22
C ALA A 444 1.12 -25.40 -41.32
N GLU A 445 0.60 -25.61 -42.54
CA GLU A 445 0.89 -24.77 -43.72
C GLU A 445 0.57 -23.29 -43.46
N ASP A 446 -0.56 -23.02 -42.79
CA ASP A 446 -0.91 -21.70 -42.24
C ASP A 446 -0.43 -21.59 -40.78
N THR A 447 0.87 -21.38 -40.59
CA THR A 447 1.45 -21.25 -39.24
C THR A 447 0.99 -19.96 -38.56
N PRO A 448 0.34 -20.03 -37.38
CA PRO A 448 -0.10 -18.85 -36.64
C PRO A 448 1.04 -17.90 -36.25
N ASP A 449 0.74 -16.61 -36.04
CA ASP A 449 1.74 -15.60 -35.71
C ASP A 449 2.37 -15.74 -34.32
N TYR A 450 1.73 -16.49 -33.42
CA TYR A 450 2.29 -16.79 -32.10
C TYR A 450 3.34 -17.90 -32.12
N CYS A 451 3.49 -18.62 -33.23
CA CYS A 451 4.47 -19.68 -33.37
C CYS A 451 5.89 -19.15 -33.54
N PRO A 452 6.92 -19.87 -33.04
CA PRO A 452 8.31 -19.56 -33.31
C PRO A 452 8.57 -19.40 -34.81
N ARG A 453 9.40 -18.41 -35.17
CA ARG A 453 9.74 -18.18 -36.58
C ARG A 453 10.44 -19.37 -37.22
N SER A 454 11.12 -20.21 -36.42
CA SER A 454 11.75 -21.45 -36.85
C SER A 454 10.76 -22.54 -37.27
N CYS A 455 9.49 -22.45 -36.84
CA CYS A 455 8.44 -23.40 -37.18
C CYS A 455 7.67 -23.04 -38.44
N LYS A 456 7.67 -21.76 -38.84
CA LYS A 456 7.03 -21.36 -40.09
C LYS A 456 7.66 -22.17 -41.23
N PRO A 457 6.87 -22.86 -42.06
CA PRO A 457 7.37 -23.75 -43.10
C PRO A 457 8.36 -22.96 -43.94
N CYS A 458 9.62 -23.34 -43.81
CA CYS A 458 10.70 -22.61 -44.43
C CYS A 458 10.87 -23.21 -45.83
N GLY A 459 9.96 -22.78 -46.70
CA GLY A 459 9.95 -23.08 -48.12
C GLY A 459 10.69 -22.00 -48.90
N ASP A 460 11.10 -22.36 -50.12
CA ASP A 460 11.44 -21.37 -51.11
C ASP A 460 10.18 -20.56 -51.45
N VAL A 461 10.27 -19.23 -51.48
CA VAL A 461 9.09 -18.43 -51.88
C VAL A 461 8.76 -18.77 -53.33
N ALA A 462 7.50 -19.10 -53.60
CA ALA A 462 7.05 -19.42 -54.95
C ALA A 462 7.20 -18.23 -55.92
N ASN A 463 7.16 -17.01 -55.40
CA ASN A 463 7.25 -15.78 -56.19
C ASN A 463 8.36 -14.87 -55.67
N PHE A 464 9.37 -14.62 -56.51
CA PHE A 464 10.39 -13.61 -56.26
C PHE A 464 9.83 -12.21 -56.54
N PRO A 465 10.30 -11.17 -55.83
CA PRO A 465 9.98 -9.80 -56.23
C PRO A 465 10.43 -9.58 -57.67
N ALA A 466 9.60 -8.91 -58.49
CA ALA A 466 9.82 -8.73 -59.92
C ALA A 466 11.17 -8.05 -60.30
N ASN A 467 11.85 -7.46 -59.32
CA ASN A 467 13.13 -6.80 -59.47
C ASN A 467 14.33 -7.66 -59.02
N ALA A 468 14.12 -8.93 -58.63
CA ALA A 468 15.21 -9.84 -58.30
C ALA A 468 15.87 -10.35 -59.58
N ASN A 469 17.21 -10.35 -59.63
CA ASN A 469 18.01 -10.84 -60.77
C ASN A 469 18.00 -12.39 -60.90
N MET A 470 16.94 -13.05 -60.45
CA MET A 470 16.88 -14.49 -60.35
C MET A 470 15.42 -14.95 -60.39
N ALA A 471 15.18 -15.98 -61.20
CA ALA A 471 13.87 -16.54 -61.46
C ALA A 471 13.51 -17.70 -60.52
N SER A 472 14.48 -18.26 -59.80
CA SER A 472 14.25 -19.39 -58.89
C SER A 472 15.28 -19.47 -57.76
N CYS A 473 14.95 -20.19 -56.69
CA CYS A 473 15.89 -20.45 -55.60
C CYS A 473 17.07 -21.34 -55.99
N VAL A 474 16.88 -22.18 -57.01
CA VAL A 474 17.96 -22.96 -57.61
C VAL A 474 18.98 -22.04 -58.28
N GLU A 475 18.49 -21.03 -59.00
CA GLU A 475 19.34 -20.00 -59.61
C GLU A 475 20.02 -19.13 -58.54
N ALA A 476 19.30 -18.74 -57.48
CA ALA A 476 19.85 -18.02 -56.33
C ALA A 476 21.04 -18.78 -55.70
N LYS A 477 20.91 -20.11 -55.56
CA LYS A 477 21.98 -20.98 -55.06
C LYS A 477 23.18 -21.04 -56.00
N GLN A 478 22.95 -21.10 -57.30
CA GLN A 478 24.02 -21.06 -58.31
C GLN A 478 24.74 -19.71 -58.34
N LEU A 479 24.02 -18.61 -58.09
CA LEU A 479 24.58 -17.26 -57.96
C LEU A 479 25.30 -17.01 -56.63
N GLY A 480 25.35 -18.00 -55.73
CA GLY A 480 26.05 -17.91 -54.45
C GLY A 480 25.28 -17.16 -53.36
N ILE A 481 24.00 -16.85 -53.55
CA ILE A 481 23.18 -16.13 -52.56
C ILE A 481 23.00 -16.93 -51.27
N CYS A 482 23.07 -18.26 -51.33
CA CYS A 482 23.08 -19.10 -50.13
C CYS A 482 24.28 -18.85 -49.19
N GLY A 483 25.30 -18.09 -49.61
CA GLY A 483 26.37 -17.60 -48.74
C GLY A 483 26.01 -16.34 -47.94
N ILE A 484 24.85 -15.70 -48.23
CA ILE A 484 24.35 -14.49 -47.57
C ILE A 484 23.13 -14.89 -46.72
N PRO A 485 23.29 -15.04 -45.39
CA PRO A 485 22.27 -15.66 -44.53
C PRO A 485 20.92 -14.94 -44.57
N GLU A 486 20.93 -13.60 -44.66
CA GLU A 486 19.72 -12.79 -44.58
C GLU A 486 18.86 -12.87 -45.85
N GLU A 487 19.48 -12.79 -47.03
CA GLU A 487 18.78 -12.90 -48.31
C GLU A 487 18.32 -14.33 -48.58
N ALA A 488 19.18 -15.30 -48.26
CA ALA A 488 18.84 -16.71 -48.40
C ALA A 488 17.74 -17.14 -47.42
N ALA A 489 17.74 -16.67 -46.17
CA ALA A 489 16.65 -16.94 -45.22
C ALA A 489 15.33 -16.30 -45.64
N LYS A 490 15.39 -15.16 -46.35
CA LYS A 490 14.19 -14.44 -46.79
C LYS A 490 13.52 -15.07 -47.99
N TYR A 491 14.29 -15.60 -48.94
CA TYR A 491 13.72 -16.07 -50.21
C TYR A 491 13.89 -17.57 -50.48
N CYS A 492 14.99 -18.17 -50.02
CA CYS A 492 15.42 -19.51 -50.47
C CYS A 492 15.90 -20.40 -49.33
N ALA A 493 15.23 -20.30 -48.18
CA ALA A 493 15.66 -20.97 -46.97
C ALA A 493 15.73 -22.50 -47.13
N GLY A 494 14.81 -23.07 -47.92
CA GLY A 494 14.77 -24.48 -48.28
C GLY A 494 15.93 -24.88 -49.17
N THR A 495 16.07 -24.26 -50.35
CA THR A 495 17.13 -24.59 -51.32
C THR A 495 18.53 -24.33 -50.78
N CYS A 496 18.71 -23.30 -49.94
CA CYS A 496 19.98 -22.96 -49.32
C CYS A 496 20.36 -23.87 -48.13
N GLY A 497 19.49 -24.82 -47.74
CA GLY A 497 19.78 -25.72 -46.62
C GLY A 497 19.85 -25.00 -45.27
N ILE A 498 19.26 -23.80 -45.17
CA ILE A 498 19.15 -23.06 -43.90
C ILE A 498 18.12 -23.76 -43.01
N CYS A 499 17.14 -24.39 -43.63
CA CYS A 499 16.17 -25.28 -43.02
C CYS A 499 16.74 -26.65 -42.70
N ASN A 500 17.48 -26.78 -41.61
CA ASN A 500 17.82 -28.10 -41.08
C ASN A 500 16.62 -28.67 -40.33
N GLY A 501 15.75 -29.37 -41.05
CA GLY A 501 14.82 -30.33 -40.44
C GLY A 501 13.36 -29.94 -40.41
N THR A 502 12.73 -29.76 -41.58
CA THR A 502 11.43 -30.42 -41.74
C THR A 502 11.69 -31.92 -41.71
N ALA A 503 11.85 -32.47 -40.49
CA ALA A 503 11.62 -33.87 -40.31
C ALA A 503 10.23 -34.11 -40.89
N ASN A 504 10.12 -35.02 -41.86
CA ASN A 504 8.91 -35.78 -42.04
C ASN A 504 8.64 -36.49 -40.71
N ALA A 505 8.15 -35.76 -39.71
CA ALA A 505 7.56 -36.31 -38.51
C ALA A 505 6.23 -36.87 -38.98
N SER A 506 6.29 -38.07 -39.58
CA SER A 506 5.15 -38.96 -39.61
C SER A 506 4.76 -39.09 -38.14
N ALA A 507 3.69 -38.40 -37.75
CA ALA A 507 3.25 -38.29 -36.36
C ALA A 507 2.87 -39.68 -35.86
N VAL A 508 3.83 -40.39 -35.28
CA VAL A 508 3.51 -41.50 -34.38
C VAL A 508 2.80 -40.82 -33.21
N CYS A 509 1.52 -41.11 -33.08
CA CYS A 509 0.64 -40.57 -32.08
C CYS A 509 0.65 -41.53 -30.88
N PRO A 510 1.54 -41.41 -29.89
CA PRO A 510 1.52 -42.30 -28.72
C PRO A 510 0.33 -41.95 -27.82
N ASP A 511 -0.24 -42.95 -27.16
CA ASP A 511 -1.19 -42.71 -26.07
C ASP A 511 -0.51 -41.93 -24.94
N GLY A 512 -1.16 -40.86 -24.49
CA GLY A 512 -0.73 -40.07 -23.35
C GLY A 512 -1.13 -40.69 -22.00
N PRO A 513 -0.49 -40.26 -20.89
CA PRO A 513 -0.89 -40.67 -19.56
C PRO A 513 -2.28 -40.10 -19.20
N LEU A 514 -3.17 -40.96 -18.68
CA LEU A 514 -4.50 -40.54 -18.23
C LEU A 514 -4.45 -39.80 -16.89
N PRO A 515 -5.25 -38.73 -16.73
CA PRO A 515 -5.46 -38.12 -15.42
C PRO A 515 -6.03 -39.14 -14.42
N ALA A 516 -5.44 -39.20 -13.23
CA ALA A 516 -5.90 -40.09 -12.14
C ALA A 516 -7.37 -39.89 -11.74
N VAL A 517 -7.96 -38.74 -12.07
CA VAL A 517 -9.37 -38.42 -11.82
C VAL A 517 -10.34 -39.39 -12.50
N PHE A 518 -9.91 -40.03 -13.59
CA PHE A 518 -10.74 -41.02 -14.30
C PHE A 518 -10.71 -42.40 -13.64
N GLY A 519 -9.86 -42.63 -12.63
CA GLY A 519 -9.73 -43.93 -11.97
C GLY A 519 -9.18 -45.05 -12.88
N LEU A 520 -8.69 -44.71 -14.06
CA LEU A 520 -8.14 -45.64 -15.06
C LEU A 520 -6.62 -45.47 -15.14
N GLY A 521 -5.89 -46.58 -15.18
CA GLY A 521 -4.43 -46.60 -15.10
C GLY A 521 -3.73 -46.32 -16.43
N SER A 522 -4.39 -46.58 -17.55
CA SER A 522 -3.81 -46.48 -18.90
C SER A 522 -4.88 -46.33 -19.99
N CYS A 523 -4.48 -45.84 -21.17
CA CYS A 523 -5.37 -45.79 -22.33
C CYS A 523 -5.83 -47.18 -22.80
N ALA A 524 -5.06 -48.23 -22.48
CA ALA A 524 -5.50 -49.60 -22.65
C ALA A 524 -6.70 -49.93 -21.74
N ASP A 525 -6.77 -49.37 -20.52
CA ASP A 525 -7.94 -49.55 -19.64
C ASP A 525 -9.17 -48.80 -20.17
N VAL A 526 -8.99 -47.63 -20.79
CA VAL A 526 -10.08 -46.89 -21.48
C VAL A 526 -10.61 -47.69 -22.66
N GLN A 527 -9.71 -48.28 -23.44
CA GLN A 527 -10.07 -49.17 -24.55
C GLN A 527 -10.77 -50.44 -24.04
N ALA A 528 -10.23 -51.09 -23.01
CA ALA A 528 -10.78 -52.30 -22.41
C ALA A 528 -12.14 -52.06 -21.74
N ALA A 529 -12.35 -50.87 -21.16
CA ALA A 529 -13.64 -50.45 -20.60
C ALA A 529 -14.68 -50.12 -21.69
N GLY A 530 -14.29 -50.12 -22.98
CA GLY A 530 -15.18 -49.82 -24.10
C GLY A 530 -15.59 -48.35 -24.20
N TRP A 531 -14.79 -47.43 -23.63
CA TRP A 531 -15.14 -46.01 -23.58
C TRP A 531 -14.79 -45.27 -24.87
N CYS A 532 -13.89 -45.78 -25.70
CA CYS A 532 -13.44 -45.11 -26.93
C CYS A 532 -14.58 -44.63 -27.86
N PRO A 533 -15.62 -45.44 -28.17
CA PRO A 533 -16.73 -44.99 -29.01
C PRO A 533 -17.55 -43.86 -28.37
N LEU A 534 -17.72 -43.91 -27.05
CA LEU A 534 -18.48 -42.91 -26.28
C LEU A 534 -17.71 -41.58 -26.20
N LEU A 535 -16.40 -41.66 -25.99
CA LEU A 535 -15.53 -40.49 -25.89
C LEU A 535 -15.37 -39.78 -27.24
N HIS A 536 -15.37 -40.55 -28.34
CA HIS A 536 -15.38 -40.02 -29.69
C HIS A 536 -16.69 -39.30 -30.03
N PHE A 537 -17.82 -39.77 -29.50
CA PHE A 537 -19.12 -39.10 -29.68
C PHE A 537 -19.22 -37.79 -28.90
N LEU A 538 -18.53 -37.69 -27.76
CA LEU A 538 -18.57 -36.54 -26.86
C LEU A 538 -17.49 -35.48 -27.15
N ASP A 539 -16.68 -35.67 -28.18
CA ASP A 539 -15.49 -34.85 -28.48
C ASP A 539 -14.61 -34.66 -27.22
N SER A 540 -14.50 -35.74 -26.45
CA SER A 540 -13.86 -35.73 -25.15
C SER A 540 -12.36 -35.62 -25.31
N SER A 541 -11.73 -34.78 -24.49
CA SER A 541 -10.26 -34.67 -24.36
C SER A 541 -9.58 -36.02 -24.07
N VAL A 542 -10.30 -37.00 -23.51
CA VAL A 542 -9.79 -38.36 -23.29
C VAL A 542 -9.60 -39.13 -24.60
N SER A 543 -10.43 -38.89 -25.62
CA SER A 543 -10.28 -39.51 -26.94
C SER A 543 -9.06 -38.99 -27.70
N LEU A 544 -8.61 -37.77 -27.38
CA LEU A 544 -7.36 -37.18 -27.87
C LEU A 544 -6.14 -37.71 -27.11
N ILE A 545 -6.24 -37.89 -25.79
CA ILE A 545 -5.17 -38.49 -24.96
C ILE A 545 -4.88 -39.93 -25.39
N CYS A 546 -5.94 -40.72 -25.61
CA CYS A 546 -5.82 -42.13 -25.96
C CYS A 546 -5.90 -42.37 -27.47
N GLY A 547 -5.26 -41.49 -28.25
CA GLY A 547 -5.46 -41.43 -29.68
C GLY A 547 -5.14 -42.73 -30.42
N ARG A 548 -4.12 -43.46 -29.96
CA ARG A 548 -3.68 -44.72 -30.55
C ARG A 548 -4.56 -45.89 -30.09
N SER A 549 -4.87 -45.96 -28.80
CA SER A 549 -5.72 -46.99 -28.22
C SER A 549 -7.17 -46.87 -28.71
N CYS A 550 -7.66 -45.66 -28.98
CA CYS A 550 -9.00 -45.40 -29.46
C CYS A 550 -9.10 -45.27 -31.00
N GLY A 551 -7.98 -45.30 -31.73
CA GLY A 551 -7.95 -45.26 -33.18
C GLY A 551 -8.36 -43.92 -33.80
N THR A 552 -8.23 -42.82 -33.06
CA THR A 552 -8.55 -41.45 -33.52
C THR A 552 -7.39 -40.79 -34.26
N CYS A 553 -6.18 -41.35 -34.19
CA CYS A 553 -5.05 -40.97 -35.04
C CYS A 553 -4.37 -42.23 -35.62
N THR A 554 -4.08 -42.20 -36.93
CA THR A 554 -3.47 -43.29 -37.70
C THR A 554 -2.05 -43.00 -38.13
#